data_AF-A0A080Z4Q2-F1
#
_entry.id   AF-A0A080Z4Q2-F1
#
_cell.length_a   1.000
_cell.length_b   1.000
_cell.length_c   1.000
_cell.angle_alpha   90.00
_cell.angle_beta   90.00
_cell.angle_gamma   90.00
#
_symmetry.space_group_name_H-M   'P 1'
#
loop_
_entity.id
_entity.type
_entity.pdbx_description
1 polymer ?
#
loop_
_entity_poly.entity_id
_entity_poly.type
_entity_poly.pdbx_seq_one_letter_code
_entity_poly.pdbx_strand_id
1 'polypeptide(L)'
;MFENIGYIGEKIRRYNVSKYESLLRKIINTHGLTGMEIPGANLGTKYTTGNIDEWIRAGRFANFFDFHNKIGFGKQRSDYGNLKQTIDQVPVLGFNSGR
;
A
#
# COMPACT_ATOMS: atom_id res chain seq x y z
N MET A 1 0.39 5.90 -29.88
CA MET A 1 0.36 6.95 -28.84
C MET A 1 0.35 6.22 -27.51
N PHE A 2 1.48 6.12 -26.82
CA PHE A 2 1.51 5.46 -25.51
C PHE A 2 0.60 6.27 -24.59
N GLU A 3 -0.43 5.65 -24.01
CA GLU A 3 -1.08 6.23 -22.83
C GLU A 3 0.03 6.68 -21.88
N ASN A 4 -0.07 7.90 -21.35
CA ASN A 4 0.95 8.49 -20.48
C ASN A 4 1.51 7.42 -19.54
N ILE A 5 2.82 7.17 -19.56
CA ILE A 5 3.46 6.09 -18.78
C ILE A 5 3.04 6.14 -17.30
N GLY A 6 2.76 7.34 -16.78
CA GLY A 6 2.21 7.54 -15.44
C GLY A 6 0.81 6.92 -15.23
N TYR A 7 -0.09 7.05 -16.21
CA TYR A 7 -1.43 6.45 -16.17
C TYR A 7 -1.39 4.92 -16.19
N ILE A 8 -0.55 4.34 -17.05
CA ILE A 8 -0.33 2.88 -17.08
C ILE A 8 0.27 2.44 -15.73
N GLY A 9 1.26 3.17 -15.21
CA GLY A 9 1.87 2.87 -13.91
C GLY A 9 0.89 2.92 -12.74
N GLU A 10 -0.08 3.84 -12.74
CA GLU A 10 -1.16 3.86 -11.75
C GLU A 10 -2.08 2.64 -11.88
N LYS A 11 -2.50 2.28 -13.10
CA LYS A 11 -3.32 1.08 -13.34
C LYS A 11 -2.64 -0.19 -12.81
N ILE A 12 -1.35 -0.34 -13.08
CA ILE A 12 -0.52 -1.47 -12.60
C ILE A 12 -0.52 -1.53 -11.08
N ARG A 13 -0.21 -0.42 -10.40
CA ARG A 13 -0.22 -0.37 -8.93
C ARG A 13 -1.59 -0.67 -8.34
N ARG A 14 -2.65 -0.10 -8.92
CA ARG A 14 -4.02 -0.36 -8.47
C ARG A 14 -4.40 -1.83 -8.60
N TYR A 15 -4.02 -2.48 -9.71
CA TYR A 15 -4.22 -3.91 -9.89
C TYR A 15 -3.46 -4.72 -8.83
N ASN A 16 -2.18 -4.43 -8.58
CA ASN A 16 -1.39 -5.14 -7.58
C ASN A 16 -1.98 -5.01 -6.17
N VAL A 17 -2.30 -3.78 -5.75
CA VAL A 17 -2.87 -3.54 -4.43
C VAL A 17 -4.20 -4.26 -4.26
N SER A 18 -5.09 -4.19 -5.28
CA SER A 18 -6.37 -4.89 -5.26
C SER A 18 -6.20 -6.41 -5.21
N LYS A 19 -5.28 -6.97 -6.02
CA LYS A 19 -4.99 -8.42 -6.05
C LYS A 19 -4.52 -8.94 -4.70
N TYR A 20 -3.69 -8.18 -3.99
CA TYR A 20 -3.09 -8.60 -2.72
C TYR A 20 -3.79 -8.03 -1.48
N GLU A 21 -4.89 -7.29 -1.63
CA GLU A 21 -5.52 -6.55 -0.52
C GLU A 21 -5.85 -7.44 0.69
N SER A 22 -6.46 -8.60 0.48
CA SER A 22 -6.79 -9.54 1.57
C SER A 22 -5.55 -9.97 2.35
N LEU A 23 -4.43 -10.23 1.67
CA LEU A 23 -3.17 -10.59 2.30
C LEU A 23 -2.54 -9.40 3.04
N LEU A 24 -2.54 -8.21 2.41
CA LEU A 24 -2.06 -6.97 3.02
C LEU A 24 -2.81 -6.67 4.32
N ARG A 25 -4.14 -6.83 4.33
CA ARG A 25 -4.98 -6.65 5.51
C ARG A 25 -4.64 -7.66 6.62
N LYS A 26 -4.42 -8.93 6.28
CA LYS A 26 -3.97 -9.94 7.26
C LYS A 26 -2.63 -9.55 7.90
N ILE A 27 -1.66 -9.14 7.08
CA ILE A 27 -0.34 -8.70 7.56
C ILE A 27 -0.47 -7.48 8.47
N ILE A 28 -1.29 -6.49 8.10
CA ILE A 28 -1.56 -5.33 8.95
C ILE A 28 -2.18 -5.73 10.28
N ASN A 29 -3.11 -6.68 10.31
CA ASN A 29 -3.70 -7.12 11.58
C ASN A 29 -2.69 -7.84 12.49
N THR A 30 -1.82 -8.66 11.91
CA THR A 30 -0.79 -9.39 12.66
C THR A 30 0.30 -8.44 13.15
N HIS A 31 0.95 -7.73 12.23
CA HIS A 31 2.18 -6.98 12.49
C HIS A 31 1.91 -5.50 12.80
N GLY A 32 0.75 -4.98 12.43
CA GLY A 32 0.44 -3.56 12.52
C GLY A 32 1.17 -2.72 11.48
N LEU A 33 0.96 -1.40 11.57
CA LEU A 33 1.63 -0.39 10.75
C LEU A 33 2.67 0.41 11.52
N THR A 34 3.20 -0.14 12.61
CA THR A 34 4.21 0.55 13.43
C THR A 34 5.41 0.96 12.56
N GLY A 35 5.80 2.24 12.64
CA GLY A 35 6.92 2.78 11.85
C GLY A 35 6.56 3.20 10.42
N MET A 36 5.30 3.04 9.98
CA MET A 36 4.82 3.68 8.75
C MET A 36 4.50 5.15 8.99
N GLU A 37 4.75 5.99 7.98
CA GLU A 37 4.32 7.38 7.98
C GLU A 37 2.88 7.45 7.45
N ILE A 38 1.92 7.65 8.35
CA ILE A 38 0.51 7.74 8.01
C ILE A 38 0.06 9.20 8.14
N PRO A 39 -0.38 9.88 7.07
CA PRO A 39 -0.68 11.31 7.08
C PRO A 39 -1.75 11.67 8.12
N GLY A 40 -1.38 12.37 9.20
CA GLY A 40 -2.27 12.75 10.30
C GLY A 40 -2.45 11.68 11.39
N ALA A 41 -1.57 10.65 11.44
CA ALA A 41 -1.53 9.68 12.53
C ALA A 41 -0.25 9.85 13.35
N ASN A 42 -0.28 9.43 14.62
CA ASN A 42 0.86 9.52 15.51
C ASN A 42 1.90 8.45 15.18
N LEU A 43 3.17 8.85 15.14
CA LEU A 43 4.28 7.91 15.01
C LEU A 43 4.36 7.00 16.25
N GLY A 44 4.86 5.78 16.05
CA GLY A 44 5.05 4.79 17.13
C GLY A 44 3.76 4.11 17.63
N THR A 45 2.60 4.45 17.07
CA THR A 45 1.34 3.76 17.38
C THR A 45 1.13 2.55 16.45
N LYS A 46 0.69 1.41 17.01
CA LYS A 46 0.31 0.23 16.23
C LYS A 46 -1.12 0.41 15.69
N TYR A 47 -1.24 0.67 14.39
CA TYR A 47 -2.54 0.73 13.71
C TYR A 47 -2.89 -0.61 13.03
N THR A 48 -4.17 -0.99 13.07
CA THR A 48 -4.71 -2.23 12.50
C THR A 48 -5.69 -1.94 11.36
N THR A 49 -6.30 -2.97 10.76
CA THR A 49 -7.30 -2.76 9.71
C THR A 49 -8.55 -2.06 10.22
N GLY A 50 -8.90 -2.22 11.51
CA GLY A 50 -10.03 -1.49 12.11
C GLY A 50 -9.84 0.02 12.02
N ASN A 51 -8.63 0.51 12.32
CA ASN A 51 -8.32 1.94 12.18
C ASN A 51 -8.37 2.40 10.72
N ILE A 52 -7.90 1.57 9.79
CA ILE A 52 -7.95 1.88 8.36
C ILE A 52 -9.40 1.99 7.88
N ASP A 53 -10.24 1.03 8.26
CA ASP A 53 -11.65 1.00 7.87
C ASP A 53 -12.40 2.19 8.49
N GLU A 54 -12.08 2.59 9.72
CA GLU A 54 -12.56 3.82 10.33
C GLU A 54 -12.14 5.07 9.55
N TRP A 55 -10.87 5.16 9.14
CA TRP A 55 -10.38 6.29 8.35
C TRP A 55 -11.01 6.36 6.96
N ILE A 56 -11.27 5.21 6.34
CA ILE A 56 -11.99 5.13 5.06
C ILE A 56 -13.44 5.59 5.25
N ARG A 57 -14.13 5.07 6.28
CA ARG A 57 -15.50 5.47 6.61
C ARG A 57 -15.62 6.95 6.95
N ALA A 58 -14.60 7.51 7.61
CA ALA A 58 -14.53 8.93 7.94
C ALA A 58 -14.11 9.82 6.74
N GLY A 59 -13.84 9.24 5.57
CA GLY A 59 -13.47 9.98 4.37
C GLY A 59 -12.02 10.49 4.33
N ARG A 60 -11.18 10.10 5.29
CA ARG A 60 -9.74 10.45 5.30
C ARG A 60 -8.99 9.76 4.17
N PHE A 61 -9.44 8.55 3.80
CA PHE A 61 -9.00 7.83 2.62
C PHE A 61 -10.22 7.41 1.80
N ALA A 62 -10.14 7.48 0.47
CA ALA A 62 -11.27 7.10 -0.38
C ALA A 62 -11.53 5.58 -0.37
N ASN A 63 -10.47 4.77 -0.26
CA ASN A 63 -10.51 3.31 -0.20
C ASN A 63 -9.14 2.78 0.24
N PHE A 64 -8.97 1.46 0.29
CA PHE A 64 -7.71 0.83 0.69
C PHE A 64 -6.54 1.18 -0.24
N PHE A 65 -6.78 1.31 -1.55
CA PHE A 65 -5.74 1.73 -2.50
C PHE A 65 -5.26 3.16 -2.23
N ASP A 66 -6.20 4.09 -1.99
CA ASP A 66 -5.86 5.48 -1.63
C ASP A 66 -5.04 5.53 -0.32
N PHE A 67 -5.44 4.75 0.69
CA PHE A 67 -4.67 4.55 1.91
C PHE A 67 -3.25 4.03 1.60
N HIS A 68 -3.15 2.91 0.87
CA HIS A 68 -1.86 2.28 0.55
C HIS A 68 -0.94 3.21 -0.24
N ASN A 69 -1.49 4.06 -1.10
CA ASN A 69 -0.73 4.99 -1.93
C ASN A 69 -0.26 6.23 -1.15
N LYS A 70 -0.99 6.64 -0.11
CA LYS A 70 -0.68 7.86 0.69
C LYS A 70 0.22 7.61 1.89
N ILE A 71 0.37 6.38 2.34
CA ILE A 71 1.29 6.05 3.43
C ILE A 71 2.75 6.03 2.94
N GLY A 72 3.61 6.71 3.68
CA GLY A 72 5.05 6.80 3.43
C GLY A 72 5.84 5.77 4.23
N PHE A 73 7.11 5.62 3.87
CA PHE A 73 8.07 4.84 4.63
C PHE A 73 8.59 5.70 5.79
N GLY A 74 8.53 5.21 7.03
CA GLY A 74 9.21 5.88 8.13
C GLY A 74 10.73 5.71 8.10
N LYS A 75 11.41 6.41 9.02
CA LYS A 75 12.88 6.37 9.18
C LYS A 75 13.44 4.97 9.38
N GLN A 76 12.70 4.08 10.00
CA GLN A 76 13.01 2.65 10.09
C GLN A 76 12.05 1.88 9.19
N ARG A 77 12.58 0.98 8.37
CA ARG A 77 11.74 0.13 7.53
C ARG A 77 10.98 -0.87 8.40
N SER A 78 9.66 -0.72 8.42
CA SER A 78 8.76 -1.70 8.99
C SER A 78 8.57 -2.89 8.03
N ASP A 79 8.09 -4.01 8.56
CA ASP A 79 7.73 -5.20 7.76
C ASP A 79 6.75 -4.83 6.64
N TYR A 80 5.76 -4.00 6.96
CA TYR A 80 4.81 -3.50 5.97
C TYR A 80 5.46 -2.58 4.94
N GLY A 81 6.42 -1.74 5.34
CA GLY A 81 7.19 -0.90 4.42
C GLY A 81 7.99 -1.72 3.41
N ASN A 82 8.66 -2.79 3.84
CA ASN A 82 9.35 -3.71 2.92
C ASN A 82 8.38 -4.34 1.92
N LEU A 83 7.21 -4.79 2.39
CA LEU A 83 6.18 -5.37 1.54
C LEU A 83 5.61 -4.36 0.54
N LYS A 84 5.30 -3.14 0.99
CA LYS A 84 4.80 -2.05 0.13
C LYS A 84 5.76 -1.79 -1.03
N GLN A 85 7.07 -1.70 -0.75
CA GLN A 85 8.06 -1.51 -1.81
C GLN A 85 7.99 -2.64 -2.84
N THR A 86 7.93 -3.90 -2.40
CA THR A 86 7.83 -5.04 -3.33
C THR A 86 6.58 -4.93 -4.19
N ILE A 87 5.42 -4.66 -3.60
CA ILE A 87 4.12 -4.56 -4.31
C ILE A 87 4.10 -3.38 -5.31
N ASP A 88 4.68 -2.24 -4.93
CA ASP A 88 4.77 -1.06 -5.78
C ASP A 88 5.75 -1.26 -6.95
N GLN A 89 6.79 -2.09 -6.76
CA GLN A 89 7.79 -2.40 -7.77
C GLN A 89 7.40 -3.55 -8.70
N VAL A 90 6.45 -4.43 -8.34
CA VAL A 90 6.08 -5.58 -9.17
C VAL A 90 5.50 -5.08 -10.51
N PRO A 91 6.17 -5.34 -11.65
CA PRO A 91 5.57 -5.12 -12.95
C PRO A 91 4.37 -6.06 -13.07
N VAL A 92 3.18 -5.54 -13.37
CA VAL A 92 2.11 -6.41 -13.85
C VAL A 92 2.56 -6.85 -15.22
N LEU A 93 2.98 -8.10 -15.33
CA LEU A 93 2.93 -9.00 -16.48
C LEU A 93 4.03 -10.05 -16.32
N GLY A 94 3.79 -11.25 -16.86
CA GLY A 94 4.81 -12.26 -17.14
C GLY A 94 5.85 -11.79 -18.16
N PHE A 95 6.37 -10.58 -18.02
CA PHE A 95 7.61 -10.10 -18.61
C PHE A 95 8.82 -10.49 -17.74
N ASN A 96 8.84 -11.73 -17.27
CA ASN A 96 10.09 -12.48 -17.38
C ASN A 96 10.27 -12.73 -18.88
N SER A 97 10.64 -11.70 -19.66
CA SER A 97 11.35 -11.93 -20.90
C SER A 97 12.58 -12.72 -20.49
N GLY A 98 12.60 -14.00 -20.87
CA GLY A 98 13.58 -14.98 -20.46
C GLY A 98 14.98 -14.38 -20.37
N ARG A 99 15.65 -14.69 -19.27
CA ARG A 99 17.09 -14.55 -19.20
C ARG A 99 17.72 -15.88 -19.52
#